data_AF-A0A970JA48-F1
#
_entry.id   AF-A0A970JA48-F1
#
_cell.length_a   1.000
_cell.length_b   1.000
_cell.length_c   1.000
_cell.angle_alpha   90.00
_cell.angle_beta   90.00
_cell.angle_gamma   90.00
#
_symmetry.space_group_name_H-M   'P 1'
#
loop_
_entity.id
_entity.type
_entity.pdbx_description
1 polymer ?
#
loop_
_entity_poly.entity_id
_entity_poly.type
_entity_poly.pdbx_seq_one_letter_code
_entity_poly.pdbx_strand_id
1 'polypeptide(L)'
;MDQKAEILLKYFRENKSQRAIGKELGISRTTVQKYIKEFETKNEMLQELMKNEEQNRAEKLLLIEEMASKPKYNASNRKKAKLTEEVIKEIEQFVSQNKINKQQGRNKQLMKKIDIYEALIDKGYDIGYTTICNYIRNTYEKNEAYVRQEAEM
;
A
#
# COMPACT_ATOMS: atom_id res chain seq x y z
N MET A 1 -10.14 -10.86 22.42
CA MET A 1 -9.33 -11.99 21.91
C MET A 1 -9.08 -11.77 20.42
N ASP A 2 -7.87 -12.07 19.93
CA ASP A 2 -7.57 -11.96 18.50
C ASP A 2 -8.30 -13.07 17.73
N GLN A 3 -9.22 -12.70 16.82
CA GLN A 3 -10.06 -13.64 16.07
C GLN A 3 -9.22 -14.67 15.29
N LYS A 4 -8.05 -14.26 14.79
CA LYS A 4 -7.13 -15.14 14.06
C LYS A 4 -6.59 -16.25 14.97
N ALA A 5 -6.17 -15.90 16.18
CA ALA A 5 -5.65 -16.85 17.15
C ALA A 5 -6.73 -17.85 17.61
N GLU A 6 -7.96 -17.38 17.82
CA GLU A 6 -9.08 -18.24 18.21
C GLU A 6 -9.45 -19.25 17.11
N ILE A 7 -9.43 -18.84 15.83
CA ILE A 7 -9.60 -19.74 14.70
C ILE A 7 -8.55 -20.85 14.70
N LEU A 8 -7.27 -20.48 14.88
CA LEU A 8 -6.16 -21.44 14.89
C LEU A 8 -6.24 -22.41 16.07
N LEU A 9 -6.61 -21.93 17.26
CA LEU A 9 -6.80 -22.77 18.44
C LEU A 9 -7.91 -23.81 18.21
N LYS A 10 -9.08 -23.39 17.71
CA LYS A 10 -10.21 -24.29 17.45
C LYS A 10 -9.89 -25.33 16.36
N TYR A 11 -9.07 -24.97 15.39
CA TYR A 11 -8.67 -25.90 14.33
C TYR A 11 -7.62 -26.90 14.81
N PHE A 12 -6.50 -26.45 15.37
CA PHE A 12 -5.37 -27.32 15.71
C PHE A 12 -5.51 -28.04 17.05
N ARG A 13 -6.17 -27.42 18.05
CA ARG A 13 -6.32 -28.02 19.38
C ARG A 13 -7.65 -28.76 19.54
N GLU A 14 -8.74 -28.19 19.02
CA GLU A 14 -10.09 -28.75 19.18
C GLU A 14 -10.51 -29.61 17.98
N ASN A 15 -9.69 -29.71 16.91
CA ASN A 15 -9.98 -30.48 15.69
C ASN A 15 -11.34 -30.15 15.05
N LYS A 16 -11.84 -28.92 15.22
CA LYS A 16 -13.11 -28.50 14.64
C LYS A 16 -12.97 -28.27 13.14
N SER A 17 -14.00 -28.65 12.38
CA SER A 17 -14.04 -28.35 10.96
C SER A 17 -14.10 -26.84 10.70
N GLN A 18 -13.53 -26.39 9.58
CA GLN A 18 -13.58 -24.98 9.16
C GLN A 18 -15.01 -24.41 9.12
N ARG A 19 -15.99 -25.24 8.78
CA ARG A 19 -17.43 -24.88 8.76
C ARG A 19 -17.98 -24.66 10.16
N ALA A 20 -17.62 -25.52 11.11
CA ALA A 20 -18.03 -25.39 12.50
C ALA A 20 -17.44 -24.11 13.13
N ILE A 21 -16.14 -23.85 12.89
CA ILE A 21 -15.46 -22.65 13.37
C ILE A 21 -16.12 -21.38 12.82
N GLY A 22 -16.41 -21.35 11.52
CA GLY A 22 -17.10 -20.20 10.90
C GLY A 22 -18.49 -19.96 11.47
N LYS A 23 -19.27 -21.01 11.74
CA LYS A 23 -20.61 -20.91 12.35
C LYS A 23 -20.54 -20.41 13.79
N GLU A 24 -19.57 -20.89 14.57
CA GLU A 24 -19.41 -20.56 15.98
C GLU A 24 -18.91 -19.12 16.18
N LEU A 25 -17.99 -18.64 15.34
CA LEU A 25 -17.39 -17.31 15.43
C LEU A 25 -18.13 -16.23 14.61
N GLY A 26 -19.11 -16.62 13.79
CA GLY A 26 -19.78 -15.71 12.85
C GLY A 26 -18.87 -15.20 11.72
N ILE A 27 -17.82 -15.94 11.38
CA ILE A 27 -16.83 -15.58 10.36
C ILE A 27 -17.06 -16.43 9.11
N SER A 28 -16.82 -15.85 7.93
CA SER A 28 -16.95 -16.60 6.69
C SER A 28 -15.98 -17.79 6.64
N ARG A 29 -16.45 -18.92 6.12
CA ARG A 29 -15.63 -20.13 5.91
C ARG A 29 -14.36 -19.82 5.10
N THR A 30 -14.46 -18.91 4.13
CA THR A 30 -13.33 -18.51 3.28
C THR A 30 -12.24 -17.79 4.06
N THR A 31 -12.59 -16.96 5.05
CA THR A 31 -11.63 -16.32 5.94
C THR A 31 -10.97 -17.33 6.88
N VAL A 32 -11.74 -18.26 7.44
CA VAL A 32 -11.21 -19.37 8.26
C VAL A 32 -10.22 -20.21 7.46
N GLN A 33 -10.61 -20.61 6.24
CA GLN A 33 -9.75 -21.38 5.33
C GLN A 33 -8.47 -20.61 4.97
N LYS A 34 -8.58 -19.31 4.69
CA LYS A 34 -7.44 -18.45 4.37
C LYS A 34 -6.42 -18.44 5.51
N TYR A 35 -6.87 -18.19 6.75
CA TYR A 35 -5.96 -18.10 7.90
C TYR A 35 -5.29 -19.43 8.25
N ILE A 36 -6.01 -20.55 8.11
CA ILE A 36 -5.43 -21.88 8.32
C ILE A 36 -4.33 -22.15 7.28
N LYS A 37 -4.63 -21.93 6.00
CA LYS A 37 -3.65 -22.13 4.92
C LYS A 37 -2.42 -21.24 5.09
N GLU A 38 -2.63 -19.95 5.36
CA GLU A 38 -1.51 -19.01 5.60
C GLU A 38 -0.63 -19.46 6.77
N PHE A 39 -1.23 -20.00 7.83
CA PHE A 39 -0.49 -20.52 8.98
C PHE A 39 0.27 -21.80 8.63
N GLU A 40 -0.37 -22.77 7.96
CA GLU A 40 0.28 -24.01 7.49
C GLU A 40 1.49 -23.72 6.62
N THR A 41 1.34 -22.86 5.60
CA THR A 41 2.45 -22.48 4.71
C THR A 41 3.61 -21.82 5.44
N LYS A 42 3.31 -20.95 6.42
CA LYS A 42 4.35 -20.29 7.21
C LYS A 42 5.01 -21.26 8.19
N ASN A 43 4.26 -22.21 8.72
CA ASN A 43 4.79 -23.24 9.60
C ASN A 43 5.72 -24.21 8.84
N GLU A 44 5.36 -24.59 7.62
CA GLU A 44 6.24 -25.36 6.72
C GLU A 44 7.55 -24.62 6.44
N MET A 45 7.47 -23.35 6.05
CA MET A 45 8.66 -22.49 5.85
C MET A 45 9.51 -22.40 7.11
N LEU A 46 8.87 -22.26 8.28
CA LEU A 46 9.58 -22.23 9.56
C LEU A 46 10.31 -23.55 9.82
N GLN A 47 9.66 -24.69 9.58
CA GLN A 47 10.27 -26.02 9.75
C GLN A 47 11.46 -26.25 8.80
N GLU A 48 11.37 -25.78 7.56
CA GLU A 48 12.50 -25.81 6.61
C GLU A 48 13.66 -24.95 7.09
N LEU A 49 13.38 -23.73 7.54
CA LEU A 49 14.41 -22.84 8.10
C LEU A 49 15.01 -23.40 9.39
N MET A 50 14.27 -24.19 10.17
CA MET A 50 14.78 -24.84 11.39
C MET A 50 15.81 -25.92 11.10
N LYS A 51 15.81 -26.54 9.91
CA LYS A 51 16.83 -27.54 9.52
C LYS A 51 18.23 -26.93 9.32
N ASN A 52 18.32 -25.62 9.08
CA ASN A 52 19.58 -24.89 8.95
C ASN A 52 19.74 -23.95 10.17
N GLU A 53 20.59 -24.33 11.13
CA GLU A 53 20.60 -23.68 12.45
C GLU A 53 21.26 -22.29 12.49
N GLU A 54 22.36 -22.07 11.76
CA GLU A 54 23.23 -20.90 12.03
C GLU A 54 22.92 -19.63 11.23
N GLN A 55 22.28 -19.68 10.06
CA GLN A 55 22.14 -18.48 9.20
C GLN A 55 20.84 -17.69 9.36
N ASN A 56 19.78 -18.27 9.94
CA ASN A 56 18.42 -17.74 9.74
C ASN A 56 17.69 -17.33 11.04
N ARG A 57 18.41 -17.06 12.14
CA ARG A 57 17.76 -16.69 13.43
C ARG A 57 16.88 -15.43 13.31
N ALA A 58 17.33 -14.42 12.57
CA ALA A 58 16.55 -13.21 12.33
C ALA A 58 15.30 -13.49 11.48
N GLU A 59 15.43 -14.29 10.42
CA GLU A 59 14.31 -14.67 9.55
C GLU A 59 13.25 -15.50 10.30
N LYS A 60 13.68 -16.42 11.18
CA LYS A 60 12.79 -17.19 12.07
C LYS A 60 11.97 -16.29 12.98
N LEU A 61 12.61 -15.30 13.61
CA LEU A 61 11.94 -14.35 14.49
C LEU A 61 10.92 -13.48 13.74
N LEU A 62 11.30 -12.96 12.56
CA LEU A 62 10.39 -12.19 11.71
C LEU A 62 9.16 -13.01 11.29
N LEU A 63 9.35 -14.28 10.94
CA LEU A 63 8.27 -15.17 10.54
C LEU A 63 7.31 -15.46 11.70
N ILE A 64 7.83 -15.71 12.91
CA ILE A 64 7.03 -15.90 14.13
C ILE A 64 6.23 -14.63 14.46
N GLU A 65 6.87 -13.46 14.38
CA GLU A 65 6.20 -12.18 14.58
C GLU A 65 5.08 -11.96 13.55
N GLU A 66 5.33 -12.29 12.28
CA GLU A 66 4.33 -12.18 11.22
C GLU A 66 3.14 -13.13 11.45
N MET A 67 3.39 -14.35 11.95
CA MET A 67 2.34 -15.31 12.32
C MET A 67 1.47 -14.78 13.48
N ALA A 68 2.09 -14.17 14.50
CA ALA A 68 1.41 -13.57 15.64
C ALA A 68 0.73 -12.23 15.33
N SER A 69 1.12 -11.57 14.25
CA SER A 69 0.58 -10.26 13.87
C SER A 69 -0.89 -10.31 13.44
N LYS A 70 -1.60 -9.20 13.70
CA LYS A 70 -2.99 -8.99 13.30
C LYS A 70 -3.14 -9.05 11.77
N PRO A 71 -4.24 -9.62 11.23
CA PRO A 71 -4.47 -9.66 9.80
C PRO A 71 -4.55 -8.25 9.21
N LYS A 72 -3.82 -8.00 8.12
CA LYS A 72 -3.83 -6.73 7.38
C LYS A 72 -4.52 -6.88 6.04
N TYR A 73 -5.20 -5.81 5.60
CA TYR A 73 -5.81 -5.77 4.27
C TYR A 73 -4.73 -5.71 3.18
N ASN A 74 -4.78 -6.65 2.23
CA ASN A 74 -3.84 -6.65 1.10
C ASN A 74 -4.34 -5.69 0.01
N ALA A 75 -3.64 -4.56 -0.14
CA ALA A 75 -3.89 -3.57 -1.19
C ALA A 75 -2.83 -3.60 -2.30
N SER A 76 -1.88 -4.54 -2.29
CA SER A 76 -0.73 -4.57 -3.22
C SER A 76 -1.13 -4.69 -4.68
N ASN A 77 -2.25 -5.36 -4.97
CA ASN A 77 -2.75 -5.51 -6.34
C ASN A 77 -3.53 -4.29 -6.84
N ARG A 78 -3.76 -3.27 -5.99
CA ARG A 78 -4.53 -2.08 -6.38
C ARG A 78 -3.68 -1.20 -7.29
N LYS A 79 -4.08 -1.12 -8.56
CA LYS A 79 -3.50 -0.21 -9.56
C LYS A 79 -4.41 0.98 -9.79
N LYS A 80 -3.84 2.11 -10.22
CA LYS A 80 -4.62 3.29 -10.62
C LYS A 80 -5.18 3.03 -12.02
N ALA A 81 -6.49 2.88 -12.13
CA ALA A 81 -7.13 2.50 -13.40
C ALA A 81 -7.14 3.63 -14.45
N LYS A 82 -7.36 4.88 -14.00
CA LYS A 82 -7.53 6.05 -14.90
C LYS A 82 -6.28 6.91 -15.06
N LEU A 83 -5.29 6.72 -14.18
CA LEU A 83 -4.00 7.41 -14.29
C LEU A 83 -3.06 6.57 -15.16
N THR A 84 -3.29 6.59 -16.46
CA THR A 84 -2.46 5.91 -17.45
C THR A 84 -1.12 6.62 -17.63
N GLU A 85 -0.15 5.95 -18.23
CA GLU A 85 1.17 6.52 -18.51
C GLU A 85 1.10 7.76 -19.42
N GLU A 86 0.15 7.78 -20.36
CA GLU A 86 -0.08 8.93 -21.25
C GLU A 86 -0.56 10.15 -20.46
N VAL A 87 -1.54 9.98 -19.57
CA VAL A 87 -2.04 11.05 -18.71
C VAL A 87 -0.94 11.55 -17.77
N ILE A 88 -0.09 10.66 -17.26
CA ILE A 88 1.08 11.04 -16.46
C ILE A 88 2.03 11.92 -17.24
N LYS A 89 2.40 11.52 -18.47
CA LYS A 89 3.29 12.30 -19.34
C LYS A 89 2.72 13.69 -19.63
N GLU A 90 1.42 13.77 -19.87
CA GLU A 90 0.73 15.04 -20.09
C GLU A 90 0.77 15.95 -18.86
N ILE A 91 0.49 15.41 -17.67
CA ILE A 91 0.62 16.16 -16.41
C ILE A 91 2.07 16.63 -16.20
N GLU A 92 3.05 15.76 -16.46
CA GLU A 92 4.48 16.07 -16.38
C GLU A 92 4.88 17.24 -17.29
N GLN A 93 4.37 17.26 -18.52
CA GLN A 93 4.59 18.35 -19.47
C GLN A 93 4.06 19.68 -18.94
N PHE A 94 2.80 19.72 -18.46
CA PHE A 94 2.23 20.95 -17.90
C PHE A 94 2.99 21.44 -16.67
N VAL A 95 3.37 20.54 -15.76
CA VAL A 95 4.13 20.89 -14.56
C VAL A 95 5.54 21.39 -14.92
N SER A 96 6.20 20.78 -15.91
CA SER A 96 7.50 21.22 -16.39
C SER A 96 7.42 22.61 -17.03
N GLN A 97 6.41 22.86 -17.87
CA GLN A 97 6.17 24.17 -18.46
C GLN A 97 5.93 25.24 -17.40
N ASN A 98 5.19 24.91 -16.34
CA ASN A 98 5.01 25.80 -15.20
C ASN A 98 6.34 26.13 -14.50
N LYS A 99 7.26 25.18 -14.34
CA LYS A 99 8.59 25.45 -13.76
C LYS A 99 9.38 26.44 -14.63
N ILE A 100 9.36 26.26 -15.96
CA ILE A 100 10.02 27.15 -16.91
C ILE A 100 9.40 28.56 -16.84
N ASN A 101 8.08 28.65 -16.89
CA ASN A 101 7.36 29.92 -16.82
C ASN A 101 7.64 30.66 -15.50
N LYS A 102 7.73 29.93 -14.39
CA LYS A 102 8.08 30.49 -13.07
C LYS A 102 9.51 31.03 -13.05
N GLN A 103 10.48 30.29 -13.59
CA GLN A 103 11.87 30.75 -13.71
C GLN A 103 12.00 31.99 -14.60
N GLN A 104 11.18 32.09 -15.64
CA GLN A 104 11.12 33.24 -16.55
C GLN A 104 10.28 34.42 -16.02
N GLY A 105 9.71 34.33 -14.81
CA GLY A 105 8.87 35.38 -14.22
C GLY A 105 7.46 35.51 -14.83
N ARG A 106 7.04 34.57 -15.68
CA ARG A 106 5.74 34.56 -16.37
C ARG A 106 4.63 33.97 -15.51
N ASN A 107 4.39 34.58 -14.34
CA ASN A 107 3.46 34.06 -13.34
C ASN A 107 2.01 33.91 -13.83
N LYS A 108 1.58 34.73 -14.80
CA LYS A 108 0.23 34.65 -15.38
C LYS A 108 0.02 33.44 -16.29
N GLN A 109 1.10 32.81 -16.75
CA GLN A 109 1.05 31.62 -17.63
C GLN A 109 1.18 30.31 -16.84
N LEU A 110 1.12 30.35 -15.51
CA LEU A 110 1.16 29.16 -14.68
C LEU A 110 -0.22 28.52 -14.62
N MET A 111 -0.31 27.28 -15.07
CA MET A 111 -1.53 26.48 -14.98
C MET A 111 -1.74 26.00 -13.54
N LYS A 112 -2.93 26.26 -13.00
CA LYS A 112 -3.40 25.68 -11.74
C LYS A 112 -3.79 24.21 -11.95
N LYS A 113 -3.98 23.49 -10.84
CA LYS A 113 -4.44 22.08 -10.90
C LYS A 113 -5.79 21.92 -11.62
N ILE A 114 -6.65 22.94 -11.56
CA ILE A 114 -7.94 22.93 -12.26
C ILE A 114 -7.75 23.14 -13.76
N ASP A 115 -6.89 24.08 -14.16
CA ASP A 115 -6.55 24.30 -15.56
C ASP A 115 -5.91 23.06 -16.21
N ILE A 116 -5.05 22.34 -15.47
CA ILE A 116 -4.47 21.06 -15.93
C ILE A 116 -5.55 20.00 -16.09
N TYR A 117 -6.55 19.97 -15.20
CA TYR A 117 -7.66 19.03 -15.30
C TYR A 117 -8.55 19.33 -16.51
N GLU A 118 -8.92 20.59 -16.72
CA GLU A 118 -9.72 21.01 -17.88
C GLU A 118 -8.98 20.70 -19.18
N ALA A 119 -7.67 21.00 -19.27
CA ALA A 119 -6.87 20.68 -20.44
C ALA A 119 -6.80 19.17 -20.74
N LEU A 120 -6.85 18.30 -19.72
CA LEU A 120 -6.90 16.85 -19.91
C LEU A 120 -8.28 16.37 -20.37
N ILE A 121 -9.36 16.99 -19.87
CA ILE A 121 -10.73 16.71 -20.30
C ILE A 121 -10.92 17.14 -21.76
N ASP A 122 -10.40 18.31 -22.14
CA ASP A 122 -10.45 18.81 -23.52
C ASP A 122 -9.70 17.90 -24.50
N LYS A 123 -8.63 17.24 -24.04
CA LYS A 123 -7.91 16.20 -24.78
C LYS A 123 -8.64 14.85 -24.85
N GLY A 124 -9.79 14.72 -24.17
CA GLY A 124 -10.62 13.51 -24.18
C GLY A 124 -10.25 12.46 -23.14
N TYR A 125 -9.41 12.78 -22.14
CA TYR A 125 -9.07 11.84 -21.09
C TYR A 125 -10.16 11.73 -20.03
N ASP A 126 -10.59 10.50 -19.72
CA ASP A 126 -11.48 10.22 -18.60
C ASP A 126 -10.68 10.07 -17.30
N ILE A 127 -10.47 11.19 -16.59
CA ILE A 127 -9.78 11.23 -15.30
C ILE A 127 -10.51 12.16 -14.32
N GLY A 128 -10.51 11.81 -13.04
CA GLY A 128 -11.07 12.66 -11.99
C GLY A 128 -10.11 13.74 -11.50
N TYR A 129 -10.63 14.94 -11.24
CA TYR A 129 -9.88 16.07 -10.68
C TYR A 129 -9.06 15.69 -9.42
N THR A 130 -9.65 14.91 -8.51
CA THR A 130 -9.00 14.46 -7.28
C THR A 130 -7.79 13.55 -7.54
N THR A 131 -7.83 12.75 -8.60
CA THR A 131 -6.73 11.87 -8.99
C THR A 131 -5.52 12.68 -9.45
N ILE A 132 -5.76 13.71 -10.27
CA ILE A 132 -4.73 14.65 -10.70
C ILE A 132 -4.15 15.41 -9.51
N CYS A 133 -5.01 15.96 -8.65
CA CYS A 133 -4.57 16.72 -7.48
C CYS A 133 -3.69 15.90 -6.55
N ASN A 134 -4.07 14.64 -6.29
CA ASN A 134 -3.31 13.73 -5.45
C ASN A 134 -1.99 13.33 -6.11
N TYR A 135 -1.99 13.11 -7.44
CA TYR A 135 -0.77 12.83 -8.18
C TYR A 135 0.21 14.00 -8.09
N ILE A 136 -0.23 15.22 -8.43
CA ILE A 136 0.62 16.42 -8.39
C ILE A 136 1.16 16.66 -6.98
N ARG A 137 0.29 16.56 -5.94
CA ARG A 137 0.69 16.76 -4.54
C ARG A 137 1.76 15.78 -4.10
N ASN A 138 1.54 14.49 -4.37
CA ASN A 138 2.45 13.44 -3.91
C ASN A 138 3.78 13.41 -4.68
N THR A 139 3.80 13.91 -5.91
CA THR A 139 4.99 13.87 -6.77
C THR A 139 5.82 15.15 -6.68
N TYR A 140 5.20 16.33 -6.68
CA TYR A 140 5.90 17.62 -6.84
C TYR A 140 5.81 18.55 -5.64
N GLU A 141 4.84 18.37 -4.75
CA GLU A 141 4.63 19.26 -3.59
C GLU A 141 5.12 18.62 -2.29
N LYS A 142 6.05 17.65 -2.36
CA LYS A 142 6.70 17.15 -1.15
C LYS A 142 7.45 18.32 -0.51
N ASN A 143 6.99 18.71 0.69
CA ASN A 143 7.58 19.77 1.48
C ASN A 143 9.08 19.52 1.64
N GLU A 144 9.90 20.41 1.09
CA GLU A 144 11.33 20.47 1.36
C GLU A 144 11.47 20.55 2.89
N ALA A 145 12.11 19.55 3.51
CA ALA A 145 12.37 19.57 4.93
C ALA A 145 13.33 20.74 5.20
N TYR A 146 12.82 21.78 5.85
CA TYR A 146 13.63 22.91 6.31
C TYR A 146 14.58 22.42 7.41
N VAL A 147 15.86 22.20 7.08
CA VAL A 147 16.89 21.90 8.07
C VAL A 147 17.32 23.23 8.70
N ARG A 148 16.93 23.46 9.96
CA ARG A 148 17.48 24.56 10.76
C ARG A 148 18.96 24.29 11.00
N GLN A 149 19.83 25.16 10.52
CA GLN A 149 21.22 25.19 10.94
C GLN A 149 21.27 25.90 12.29
N GLU A 150 21.71 25.20 13.34
CA GLU A 150 22.15 25.86 14.57
C GLU A 150 23.55 26.42 14.30
N ALA A 151 23.70 27.75 14.43
CA ALA A 151 25.01 28.39 14.40
C ALA A 151 25.64 28.24 15.78
N GLU A 152 26.76 27.53 15.87
CA GLU A 152 27.63 27.57 17.04
C GLU A 152 28.23 28.98 17.14
N MET A 153 28.02 29.66 18.28
CA MET A 153 28.69 30.91 18.64
C MET A 153 30.06 30.65 19.26
#